data_AF-A0A316QFG0-F1
#
_entry.id   AF-A0A316QFG0-F1
#
_cell.length_a   1.000
_cell.length_b   1.000
_cell.length_c   1.000
_cell.angle_alpha   90.00
_cell.angle_beta   90.00
_cell.angle_gamma   90.00
#
_symmetry.space_group_name_H-M   'P 1'
#
loop_
_entity.id
_entity.type
_entity.pdbx_description
1 polymer ?
#
loop_
_entity_poly.entity_id
_entity_poly.type
_entity_poly.pdbx_seq_one_letter_code
_entity_poly.pdbx_strand_id
1 'polypeptide(L)'
;AVMPEKGITQLVKRMHYVSFVGMFRSDLFEGLCVGHAPRLCPICGKWFLTTDARQTKYCGGLAPGDKRGRTCRQIGNLKGREQRELADDHPIKAIYTRRMNTITQYLHRGTLDEQTAAVMKRLAKDKLECAIFDHEYAKGSYEAEMSQDVLLKEAQAII
;
A
#
# COMPACT_ATOMS: atom_id res chain seq x y z
N ALA A 1 -25.50 8.59 26.00
CA ALA A 1 -24.49 9.54 25.49
C ALA A 1 -24.40 10.72 26.45
N VAL A 2 -23.21 11.20 26.76
CA VAL A 2 -23.02 12.44 27.54
C VAL A 2 -23.12 13.60 26.56
N MET A 3 -23.96 14.61 26.84
CA MET A 3 -23.92 15.84 26.05
C MET A 3 -22.63 16.59 26.42
N PRO A 4 -21.78 16.98 25.45
CA PRO A 4 -20.50 17.62 25.73
C PRO A 4 -20.61 18.85 26.64
N GLU A 5 -21.75 19.54 26.59
CA GLU A 5 -21.97 20.83 27.24
C GLU A 5 -22.48 20.73 28.69
N LYS A 6 -22.94 19.56 29.14
CA LYS A 6 -23.47 19.38 30.49
C LYS A 6 -22.78 18.18 31.12
N GLY A 7 -21.89 18.43 32.09
CA GLY A 7 -21.18 17.41 32.87
C GLY A 7 -22.08 16.50 33.73
N ILE A 8 -23.37 16.42 33.43
CA ILE A 8 -24.39 15.63 34.11
C ILE A 8 -24.88 14.59 33.10
N THR A 9 -24.81 13.31 33.47
CA THR A 9 -25.36 12.22 32.65
C THR A 9 -26.87 12.40 32.47
N GLN A 10 -27.34 12.42 31.23
CA GLN A 10 -28.77 12.54 30.91
C GLN A 10 -29.26 11.34 30.10
N LEU A 11 -30.51 10.96 30.32
CA LEU A 11 -31.20 9.99 29.48
C LEU A 11 -31.55 10.65 28.14
N VAL A 12 -30.75 10.38 27.12
CA VAL A 12 -30.92 10.98 25.77
C VAL A 12 -31.95 10.25 24.91
N LYS A 13 -32.24 8.98 25.19
CA LYS A 13 -33.16 8.17 24.41
C LYS A 13 -33.76 7.05 25.27
N ARG A 14 -35.07 6.86 25.19
CA ARG A 14 -35.81 5.72 25.76
C ARG A 14 -36.58 5.05 24.64
N MET A 15 -36.46 3.74 24.51
CA MET A 15 -37.14 2.95 23.48
C MET A 15 -37.90 1.80 24.14
N HIS A 16 -39.12 1.55 23.65
CA HIS A 16 -39.95 0.41 24.08
C HIS A 16 -40.14 -0.52 22.89
N TYR A 17 -39.91 -1.81 23.10
CA TYR A 17 -40.00 -2.83 22.05
C TYR A 17 -41.10 -3.82 22.37
N VAL A 18 -41.96 -4.09 21.38
CA VAL A 18 -43.03 -5.10 21.46
C VAL A 18 -42.54 -6.51 21.17
N SER A 19 -41.28 -6.67 20.72
CA SER A 19 -40.64 -7.97 20.49
C SER A 19 -39.11 -7.86 20.55
N PHE A 20 -38.45 -8.98 20.85
CA PHE A 20 -36.99 -9.09 20.79
C PHE A 20 -36.43 -8.80 19.39
N VAL A 21 -37.13 -9.21 18.34
CA VAL A 21 -36.71 -8.95 16.95
C VAL A 21 -36.69 -7.45 16.66
N GLY A 22 -37.66 -6.69 17.17
CA GLY A 22 -37.68 -5.23 17.08
C GLY A 22 -36.48 -4.58 17.78
N MET A 23 -36.16 -5.06 18.98
CA MET A 23 -34.98 -4.60 19.73
C MET A 23 -33.68 -4.83 18.96
N PHE A 24 -33.45 -6.06 18.44
CA PHE A 24 -32.23 -6.38 17.70
C PHE A 24 -32.09 -5.61 16.39
N ARG A 25 -33.20 -5.35 15.68
CA ARG A 25 -33.17 -4.53 14.47
C ARG A 25 -32.78 -3.09 14.79
N SER A 26 -33.39 -2.48 15.80
CA SER A 26 -33.04 -1.12 16.20
C SER A 26 -31.59 -1.02 16.67
N ASP A 27 -31.12 -1.96 17.50
CA ASP A 27 -29.71 -2.00 17.94
C ASP A 27 -28.74 -2.11 16.75
N LEU A 28 -29.02 -3.01 15.80
CA LEU A 28 -28.23 -3.15 14.58
C LEU A 28 -28.18 -1.85 13.77
N PHE A 29 -29.32 -1.22 13.51
CA PHE A 29 -29.36 0.02 12.72
C PHE A 29 -28.71 1.20 13.45
N GLU A 30 -28.86 1.31 14.77
CA GLU A 30 -28.14 2.32 15.56
C GLU A 30 -26.63 2.12 15.49
N GLY A 31 -26.17 0.87 15.59
CA GLY A 31 -24.77 0.50 15.38
C GLY A 31 -24.29 0.89 13.99
N LEU A 32 -25.04 0.54 12.94
CA LEU A 32 -24.72 0.89 11.56
C LEU A 32 -24.61 2.41 11.37
N CYS A 33 -25.50 3.20 12.01
CA CYS A 33 -25.48 4.67 11.94
C CYS A 33 -24.20 5.28 12.52
N VAL A 34 -23.58 4.67 13.53
CA VAL A 34 -22.30 5.13 14.11
C VAL A 34 -21.08 4.44 13.47
N GLY A 35 -21.29 3.69 12.39
CA GLY A 35 -20.23 3.04 11.63
C GLY A 35 -19.81 1.67 12.14
N HIS A 36 -20.60 1.05 13.03
CA HIS A 36 -20.38 -0.34 13.38
C HIS A 36 -20.80 -1.24 12.23
N ALA A 37 -19.95 -2.14 11.78
CA ALA A 37 -20.30 -3.03 10.66
C ALA A 37 -19.69 -4.43 10.84
N PRO A 38 -20.49 -5.50 10.67
CA PRO A 38 -19.94 -6.84 10.60
C PRO A 38 -19.14 -7.01 9.30
N ARG A 39 -17.93 -7.55 9.41
CA ARG A 39 -17.06 -7.84 8.28
C ARG A 39 -16.47 -9.24 8.39
N LEU A 40 -16.27 -9.88 7.25
CA LEU A 40 -15.58 -11.15 7.17
C LEU A 40 -14.07 -10.91 7.01
N CYS A 41 -13.24 -11.54 7.84
CA CYS A 41 -11.79 -11.42 7.71
C CYS A 41 -11.26 -12.29 6.56
N PRO A 42 -10.56 -11.72 5.56
CA PRO A 42 -10.04 -12.50 4.43
C PRO A 42 -8.93 -13.50 4.78
N ILE A 43 -8.29 -13.35 5.96
CA ILE A 43 -7.15 -14.19 6.36
C ILE A 43 -7.62 -15.43 7.11
N CYS A 44 -8.54 -15.27 8.07
CA CYS A 44 -8.98 -16.38 8.93
C CYS A 44 -10.43 -16.80 8.71
N GLY A 45 -11.18 -16.13 7.84
CA GLY A 45 -12.58 -16.45 7.55
C GLY A 45 -13.55 -16.20 8.72
N LYS A 46 -13.11 -15.53 9.80
CA LYS A 46 -13.98 -15.19 10.93
C LYS A 46 -14.66 -13.84 10.72
N TRP A 47 -15.93 -13.76 11.10
CA TRP A 47 -16.64 -12.50 11.20
C TRP A 47 -16.12 -11.69 12.39
N PHE A 48 -15.99 -10.38 12.21
CA PHE A 48 -15.61 -9.43 13.25
C PHE A 48 -16.41 -8.13 13.08
N LEU A 49 -16.59 -7.39 14.18
CA LEU A 49 -17.30 -6.12 14.19
C LEU A 49 -16.29 -4.98 14.11
N THR A 50 -16.45 -4.06 13.16
CA THR A 50 -15.81 -2.74 13.24
C THR A 50 -16.62 -1.87 14.17
N THR A 51 -15.98 -1.11 15.06
CA THR A 51 -16.65 -0.20 16.00
C THR A 51 -16.33 1.26 15.76
N ASP A 52 -15.35 1.53 14.91
CA ASP A 52 -15.11 2.82 14.31
C ASP A 52 -15.56 2.74 12.85
N ALA A 53 -16.09 3.84 12.30
CA ALA A 53 -16.48 3.92 10.88
C ALA A 53 -15.32 3.70 9.89
N ARG A 54 -14.15 3.24 10.37
CA ARG A 54 -12.97 2.92 9.57
C ARG A 54 -13.22 1.65 8.78
N GLN A 55 -12.70 1.62 7.55
CA GLN A 55 -12.76 0.46 6.67
C GLN A 55 -11.71 -0.60 7.04
N THR A 56 -11.72 -1.05 8.30
CA THR A 56 -10.81 -2.09 8.77
C THR A 56 -11.05 -3.38 7.99
N LYS A 57 -10.01 -3.89 7.31
CA LYS A 57 -10.11 -5.08 6.44
C LYS A 57 -9.89 -6.41 7.18
N TYR A 58 -9.10 -6.39 8.26
CA TYR A 58 -8.65 -7.59 8.95
C TYR A 58 -9.06 -7.56 10.42
N CYS A 59 -9.39 -8.72 10.98
CA CYS A 59 -9.71 -8.83 12.41
C CYS A 59 -8.43 -8.72 13.28
N GLY A 60 -8.64 -8.49 14.57
CA GLY A 60 -7.56 -8.50 15.58
C GLY A 60 -7.16 -9.90 16.07
N GLY A 61 -7.83 -10.96 15.62
CA GLY A 61 -7.56 -12.33 16.04
C GLY A 61 -6.25 -12.88 15.49
N LEU A 62 -5.74 -13.94 16.14
CA LEU A 62 -4.55 -14.68 15.69
C LEU A 62 -4.79 -15.29 14.30
N ALA A 63 -3.80 -15.15 13.43
CA ALA A 63 -3.88 -15.72 12.09
C ALA A 63 -3.63 -17.24 12.13
N PRO A 64 -4.48 -18.05 11.48
CA PRO A 64 -4.31 -19.49 11.44
C PRO A 64 -3.03 -19.85 10.68
N GLY A 65 -2.26 -20.81 11.22
CA GLY A 65 -1.05 -21.32 10.59
C GLY A 65 0.19 -20.42 10.71
N ASP A 66 0.10 -19.25 11.36
CA ASP A 66 1.28 -18.42 11.58
C ASP A 66 2.13 -18.93 12.75
N LYS A 67 3.35 -19.39 12.44
CA LYS A 67 4.31 -19.91 13.44
C LYS A 67 4.76 -18.86 14.45
N ARG A 68 4.65 -17.57 14.12
CA ARG A 68 5.08 -16.44 14.97
C ARG A 68 3.94 -15.86 15.82
N GLY A 69 2.74 -16.45 15.76
CA GLY A 69 1.61 -16.01 16.57
C GLY A 69 1.11 -14.59 16.25
N ARG A 70 1.26 -14.13 15.00
CA ARG A 70 0.84 -12.78 14.59
C ARG A 70 -0.68 -12.71 14.38
N THR A 71 -1.23 -11.51 14.53
CA THR A 71 -2.65 -11.26 14.25
C THR A 71 -2.92 -11.15 12.75
N CYS A 72 -4.16 -11.39 12.34
CA CYS A 72 -4.60 -11.20 10.96
C CYS A 72 -4.29 -9.78 10.47
N ARG A 73 -4.47 -8.76 11.32
CA ARG A 73 -4.11 -7.38 10.98
C ARG A 73 -2.62 -7.19 10.71
N GLN A 74 -1.74 -7.79 11.52
CA GLN A 74 -0.29 -7.73 11.30
C GLN A 74 0.11 -8.41 9.99
N ILE A 75 -0.41 -9.61 9.71
CA ILE A 75 -0.14 -10.32 8.45
C ILE A 75 -0.69 -9.54 7.25
N GLY A 76 -1.90 -9.02 7.36
CA GLY A 76 -2.52 -8.21 6.31
C GLY A 76 -1.72 -6.94 5.99
N ASN A 77 -1.13 -6.31 7.01
CA ASN A 77 -0.24 -5.15 6.83
C ASN A 77 1.06 -5.54 6.12
N LEU A 78 1.64 -6.70 6.43
CA LEU A 78 2.84 -7.22 5.75
C LEU A 78 2.56 -7.54 4.28
N LYS A 79 1.51 -8.32 3.99
CA LYS A 79 1.09 -8.61 2.61
C LYS A 79 0.76 -7.34 1.82
N GLY A 80 0.08 -6.40 2.45
CA GLY A 80 -0.24 -5.11 1.84
C GLY A 80 0.98 -4.21 1.66
N ARG A 81 2.06 -4.41 2.43
CA ARG A 81 3.35 -3.74 2.22
C ARG A 81 4.07 -4.34 1.02
N GLU A 82 4.21 -5.66 0.97
CA GLU A 82 4.80 -6.39 -0.16
C GLU A 82 4.11 -5.99 -1.47
N GLN A 83 2.77 -6.00 -1.52
CA GLN A 83 2.02 -5.57 -2.71
C GLN A 83 2.29 -4.13 -3.15
N ARG A 84 2.53 -3.21 -2.21
CA ARG A 84 2.86 -1.80 -2.53
C ARG A 84 4.29 -1.66 -3.05
N GLU A 85 5.22 -2.44 -2.51
CA GLU A 85 6.62 -2.48 -2.97
C GLU A 85 6.73 -3.14 -4.37
N LEU A 86 5.86 -4.10 -4.68
CA LEU A 86 5.77 -4.75 -5.99
C LEU A 86 4.95 -3.98 -7.05
N ALA A 87 4.21 -2.95 -6.66
CA ALA A 87 3.37 -2.19 -7.59
C ALA A 87 4.17 -1.61 -8.77
N ASP A 88 3.52 -1.44 -9.92
CA ASP A 88 4.19 -0.89 -11.11
C ASP A 88 4.51 0.59 -10.95
N ASP A 89 3.64 1.34 -10.26
CA ASP A 89 3.83 2.76 -9.92
C ASP A 89 4.77 2.98 -8.72
N HIS A 90 5.71 2.05 -8.46
CA HIS A 90 6.71 2.22 -7.41
C HIS A 90 7.68 3.36 -7.74
N PRO A 91 8.04 4.26 -6.81
CA PRO A 91 8.87 5.44 -7.10
C PRO A 91 10.23 5.10 -7.73
N ILE A 92 10.86 3.99 -7.30
CA ILE A 92 12.12 3.50 -7.88
C ILE A 92 11.92 3.06 -9.36
N LYS A 93 10.83 2.35 -9.65
CA LYS A 93 10.47 1.93 -11.02
C LYS A 93 10.10 3.13 -11.89
N ALA A 94 9.46 4.15 -11.33
CA ALA A 94 9.10 5.36 -12.06
C ALA A 94 10.33 6.10 -12.64
N ILE A 95 11.43 6.17 -11.89
CA ILE A 95 12.71 6.73 -12.35
C ILE A 95 13.24 5.91 -13.55
N TYR A 96 13.26 4.58 -13.42
CA TYR A 96 13.67 3.68 -14.49
C TYR A 96 12.83 3.84 -15.75
N THR A 97 11.50 3.80 -15.62
CA THR A 97 10.57 3.95 -16.74
C THR A 97 10.77 5.28 -17.46
N ARG A 98 10.95 6.38 -16.70
CA ARG A 98 11.25 7.71 -17.28
C ARG A 98 12.54 7.66 -18.09
N ARG A 99 13.61 7.05 -17.58
CA ARG A 99 14.88 6.93 -18.29
C ARG A 99 14.76 6.12 -19.56
N MET A 100 14.12 4.96 -19.47
CA MET A 100 13.93 4.04 -20.57
C MET A 100 13.18 4.72 -21.73
N ASN A 101 12.17 5.52 -21.39
CA ASN A 101 11.43 6.33 -22.35
C ASN A 101 12.33 7.39 -22.99
N THR A 102 13.15 8.11 -22.23
CA THR A 102 14.09 9.09 -22.81
C THR A 102 15.11 8.44 -23.75
N ILE A 103 15.73 7.33 -23.35
CA ILE A 103 16.69 6.60 -24.20
C ILE A 103 16.02 6.16 -25.50
N THR A 104 14.80 5.63 -25.40
CA THR A 104 14.03 5.19 -26.58
C THR A 104 13.65 6.35 -27.48
N GLN A 105 13.27 7.50 -26.92
CA GLN A 105 13.01 8.72 -27.70
C GLN A 105 14.27 9.24 -28.40
N TYR A 106 15.44 9.17 -27.76
CA TYR A 106 16.70 9.63 -28.35
C TYR A 106 17.13 8.72 -29.50
N LEU A 107 16.95 7.40 -29.35
CA LEU A 107 17.10 6.44 -30.43
C LEU A 107 16.18 6.77 -31.62
N HIS A 108 14.88 6.97 -31.37
CA HIS A 108 13.92 7.30 -32.42
C HIS A 108 14.24 8.62 -33.14
N ARG A 109 14.84 9.58 -32.45
CA ARG A 109 15.26 10.87 -33.02
C ARG A 109 16.60 10.80 -33.75
N GLY A 110 17.32 9.68 -33.66
CA GLY A 110 18.66 9.53 -34.24
C GLY A 110 19.76 10.29 -33.51
N THR A 111 19.50 10.77 -32.28
CA THR A 111 20.49 11.52 -31.47
C THR A 111 21.39 10.61 -30.65
N LEU A 112 21.11 9.31 -30.63
CA LEU A 112 21.86 8.28 -29.90
C LEU A 112 22.03 7.07 -30.81
N ASP A 113 23.22 6.48 -30.83
CA ASP A 113 23.47 5.27 -31.60
C ASP A 113 22.88 4.02 -30.93
N GLU A 114 22.61 2.99 -31.73
CA GLU A 114 21.94 1.77 -31.29
C GLU A 114 22.76 0.97 -30.27
N GLN A 115 24.09 0.97 -30.42
CA GLN A 115 25.00 0.23 -29.55
C GLN A 115 25.07 0.86 -28.16
N THR A 116 25.31 2.17 -28.09
CA THR A 116 25.31 2.96 -26.86
C THR A 116 23.96 2.90 -26.16
N ALA A 117 22.85 3.01 -26.89
CA ALA A 117 21.55 2.90 -26.27
C ALA A 117 21.27 1.50 -25.68
N ALA A 118 21.72 0.43 -26.34
CA ALA A 118 21.59 -0.92 -25.81
C ALA A 118 22.38 -1.08 -24.49
N VAL A 119 23.61 -0.55 -24.43
CA VAL A 119 24.42 -0.53 -23.20
C VAL A 119 23.76 0.31 -22.12
N MET A 120 23.27 1.51 -22.43
CA MET A 120 22.54 2.37 -21.48
C MET A 120 21.29 1.69 -20.90
N LYS A 121 20.51 0.98 -21.74
CA LYS A 121 19.33 0.23 -21.31
C LYS A 121 19.70 -0.90 -20.35
N ARG A 122 20.82 -1.57 -20.61
CA ARG A 122 21.35 -2.62 -19.76
C ARG A 122 21.79 -2.05 -18.40
N LEU A 123 22.62 -1.01 -18.40
CA LEU A 123 23.08 -0.33 -17.17
C LEU A 123 21.90 0.18 -16.32
N ALA A 124 20.90 0.80 -16.95
CA ALA A 124 19.70 1.27 -16.27
C ALA A 124 18.92 0.12 -15.60
N LYS A 125 18.87 -1.06 -16.24
CA LYS A 125 18.22 -2.25 -15.68
C LYS A 125 19.01 -2.82 -14.51
N ASP A 126 20.31 -2.95 -14.64
CA ASP A 126 21.19 -3.46 -13.58
C ASP A 126 21.12 -2.55 -12.33
N LYS A 127 21.13 -1.23 -12.51
CA LYS A 127 20.96 -0.26 -11.42
C LYS A 127 19.56 -0.31 -10.78
N LEU A 128 18.50 -0.55 -11.56
CA LEU A 128 17.16 -0.77 -11.01
C LEU A 128 17.14 -2.03 -10.13
N GLU A 129 17.73 -3.14 -10.58
CA GLU A 129 17.79 -4.38 -9.82
C GLU A 129 18.55 -4.14 -8.50
N CYS A 130 19.71 -3.47 -8.54
CA CYS A 130 20.42 -3.04 -7.34
C CYS A 130 19.56 -2.20 -6.40
N ALA A 131 18.82 -1.20 -6.92
CA ALA A 131 17.94 -0.35 -6.11
C ALA A 131 16.73 -1.09 -5.51
N ILE A 132 16.30 -2.20 -6.11
CA ILE A 132 15.24 -3.04 -5.52
C ILE A 132 15.77 -3.80 -4.30
N PHE A 133 17.03 -4.24 -4.32
CA PHE A 133 17.63 -5.00 -3.22
C PHE A 133 18.26 -4.12 -2.13
N ASP A 134 18.90 -3.01 -2.50
CA ASP A 134 19.61 -2.12 -1.59
C ASP A 134 18.84 -0.80 -1.38
N HIS A 135 18.24 -0.68 -0.20
CA HIS A 135 17.47 0.49 0.18
C HIS A 135 18.34 1.76 0.38
N GLU A 136 19.60 1.63 0.80
CA GLU A 136 20.50 2.79 0.97
C GLU A 136 20.89 3.36 -0.39
N TYR A 137 21.23 2.48 -1.34
CA TYR A 137 21.49 2.85 -2.73
C TYR A 137 20.27 3.51 -3.39
N ALA A 138 19.08 2.91 -3.22
CA ALA A 138 17.83 3.43 -3.78
C ALA A 138 17.46 4.84 -3.29
N LYS A 139 17.72 5.13 -2.01
CA LYS A 139 17.45 6.44 -1.40
C LYS A 139 18.56 7.46 -1.69
N GLY A 140 19.76 6.99 -1.98
CA GLY A 140 20.96 7.80 -2.20
C GLY A 140 21.26 8.05 -3.67
N SER A 141 22.27 7.38 -4.20
CA SER A 141 22.87 7.71 -5.48
C SER A 141 22.07 7.26 -6.70
N TYR A 142 21.08 6.37 -6.53
CA TYR A 142 20.32 5.79 -7.64
C TYR A 142 19.72 6.84 -8.60
N GLU A 143 19.06 7.88 -8.07
CA GLU A 143 18.44 8.90 -8.94
C GLU A 143 19.50 9.68 -9.75
N ALA A 144 20.64 10.00 -9.14
CA ALA A 144 21.73 10.72 -9.79
C ALA A 144 22.40 9.85 -10.87
N GLU A 145 22.64 8.57 -10.57
CA GLU A 145 23.21 7.60 -11.49
C GLU A 145 22.28 7.27 -12.67
N MET A 146 20.96 7.39 -12.48
CA MET A 146 19.96 7.24 -13.53
C MET A 146 19.81 8.48 -14.42
N SER A 147 20.60 9.53 -14.24
CA SER A 147 20.60 10.67 -15.16
C SER A 147 21.11 10.28 -16.56
N GLN A 148 20.69 11.03 -17.60
CA GLN A 148 21.04 10.68 -19.00
C GLN A 148 22.55 10.75 -19.19
N ASP A 149 23.15 11.80 -18.67
CA ASP A 149 24.56 12.12 -18.89
C ASP A 149 25.47 11.14 -18.17
N VAL A 150 25.08 10.67 -16.97
CA VAL A 150 25.84 9.65 -16.24
C VAL A 150 25.77 8.31 -16.96
N LEU A 151 24.57 7.84 -17.34
CA LEU A 151 24.43 6.59 -18.10
C LEU A 151 25.13 6.64 -19.46
N LEU A 152 25.14 7.79 -20.12
CA LEU A 152 25.82 7.96 -21.40
C LEU A 152 27.34 7.92 -21.24
N LYS A 153 27.89 8.59 -20.22
CA LYS A 153 29.32 8.52 -19.90
C LYS A 153 29.75 7.11 -19.52
N GLU A 154 28.96 6.42 -18.69
CA GLU A 154 29.23 5.03 -18.31
C GLU A 154 29.16 4.10 -19.53
N ALA A 155 28.17 4.27 -20.41
CA ALA A 155 28.04 3.47 -21.63
C ALA A 155 29.23 3.67 -22.59
N GLN A 156 29.67 4.92 -22.76
CA GLN A 156 30.84 5.26 -23.59
C GLN A 156 32.16 4.71 -23.03
N ALA A 157 32.26 4.47 -21.73
CA ALA A 157 33.46 3.87 -21.13
C ALA A 157 33.52 2.34 -21.34
N ILE A 158 32.40 1.71 -21.73
CA ILE A 158 32.28 0.26 -21.93
C ILE A 158 32.47 -0.13 -23.41
N ILE A 159 32.15 0.79 -24.33
CA ILE A 159 32.23 0.63 -25.79
C ILE A 159 33.63 1.00 -26.28
#